data_AF-A0A935ERZ9-F1
#
_entry.id   AF-A0A935ERZ9-F1
#
_cell.length_a   1.000
_cell.length_b   1.000
_cell.length_c   1.000
_cell.angle_alpha   90.00
_cell.angle_beta   90.00
_cell.angle_gamma   90.00
#
_symmetry.space_group_name_H-M   'P 1'
#
loop_
_entity.id
_entity.type
_entity.pdbx_description
1 polymer ?
#
loop_
_entity_poly.entity_id
_entity_poly.type
_entity_poly.pdbx_seq_one_letter_code
_entity_poly.pdbx_strand_id
1 'polypeptide(L)'
;MDQDSGSGEPRLPISKAILAVLDRHAVPERQRLATLQAAAEMSYQQVRRRMTGESPWNVDEIKQLASHFGEPLFGLLATLVDDVGQPATLHLGGVALPCSIWLGQIAPPKSRIGPLVAVAGESIDHWNVVPLAEAGERQAHEIKRLIFEAAPPRRVAVVDSDLDLAAGIVQFLREKGLDAIAYRTAENLLTALETSRFDGFILDWMLGEGSIRHLLPAVRSRSPGAPIIILTDPARAAGAQEEELESALAAYRAQLYEKPTRMLSLFTALDLGFEPAPRKG
;
A
#
# COMPACT_ATOMS: atom_id res chain seq x y z
N MET A 1 -54.32 -18.43 -19.45
CA MET A 1 -53.01 -19.05 -19.71
C MET A 1 -52.02 -17.92 -19.65
N ASP A 2 -51.48 -17.67 -18.46
CA ASP A 2 -50.26 -16.88 -18.29
C ASP A 2 -49.61 -17.41 -17.02
N GLN A 3 -48.40 -17.91 -17.20
CA GLN A 3 -47.56 -18.49 -16.17
C GLN A 3 -46.91 -17.32 -15.41
N ASP A 4 -47.34 -17.13 -14.17
CA ASP A 4 -46.55 -16.42 -13.18
C ASP A 4 -45.47 -17.39 -12.68
N SER A 5 -44.20 -17.06 -12.88
CA SER A 5 -43.08 -17.93 -12.54
C SER A 5 -41.91 -17.11 -12.03
N GLY A 6 -41.71 -17.17 -10.71
CA GLY A 6 -40.38 -17.15 -10.12
C GLY A 6 -39.97 -15.86 -9.41
N SER A 7 -40.55 -15.64 -8.23
CA SER A 7 -39.96 -14.87 -7.14
C SER A 7 -38.55 -15.36 -6.80
N GLY A 8 -37.53 -14.51 -6.99
CA GLY A 8 -36.16 -14.74 -6.51
C GLY A 8 -35.92 -14.07 -5.16
N GLU A 9 -36.23 -14.78 -4.07
CA GLU A 9 -35.98 -14.42 -2.67
C GLU A 9 -34.48 -14.25 -2.32
N PRO A 10 -34.15 -13.58 -1.18
CA PRO A 10 -32.88 -12.88 -0.98
C PRO A 10 -31.69 -13.82 -0.75
N ARG A 11 -30.62 -13.64 -1.52
CA ARG A 11 -29.32 -14.29 -1.30
C ARG A 11 -28.90 -14.14 0.17
N LEU A 12 -28.64 -15.25 0.86
CA LEU A 12 -28.18 -15.29 2.26
C LEU A 12 -27.03 -14.31 2.51
N PRO A 13 -26.97 -13.62 3.67
CA PRO A 13 -25.93 -12.66 3.97
C PRO A 13 -24.52 -13.23 3.72
N ILE A 14 -24.21 -14.41 4.27
CA ILE A 14 -22.90 -15.05 4.13
C ILE A 14 -22.50 -15.33 2.68
N SER A 15 -23.46 -15.67 1.80
CA SER A 15 -23.18 -15.88 0.39
C SER A 15 -22.82 -14.57 -0.31
N LYS A 16 -23.41 -13.44 0.09
CA LYS A 16 -23.01 -12.11 -0.40
C LYS A 16 -21.60 -11.75 0.05
N ALA A 17 -21.25 -12.03 1.31
CA ALA A 17 -19.90 -11.80 1.81
C ALA A 17 -18.84 -12.59 1.05
N ILE A 18 -19.11 -13.87 0.79
CA ILE A 18 -18.22 -14.72 -0.01
C ILE A 18 -18.08 -14.19 -1.44
N LEU A 19 -19.16 -13.72 -2.06
CA LEU A 19 -19.09 -13.08 -3.38
C LEU A 19 -18.23 -11.81 -3.36
N ALA A 20 -18.35 -10.98 -2.33
CA ALA A 20 -17.53 -9.78 -2.18
C ALA A 20 -16.04 -10.08 -2.04
N VAL A 21 -15.67 -11.17 -1.34
CA VAL A 21 -14.28 -11.66 -1.30
C VAL A 21 -13.82 -12.06 -2.71
N LEU A 22 -14.63 -12.85 -3.42
CA LEU A 22 -14.29 -13.30 -4.78
C LEU A 22 -14.10 -12.11 -5.75
N ASP A 23 -14.91 -11.07 -5.62
CA ASP A 23 -14.78 -9.85 -6.43
C ASP A 23 -13.48 -9.10 -6.12
N ARG A 24 -13.10 -8.95 -4.83
CA ARG A 24 -11.84 -8.30 -4.43
C ARG A 24 -10.60 -9.04 -4.93
N HIS A 25 -10.65 -10.37 -4.97
CA HIS A 25 -9.58 -11.22 -5.50
C HIS A 25 -9.67 -11.43 -7.02
N ALA A 26 -10.50 -10.64 -7.71
CA ALA A 26 -10.69 -10.67 -9.17
C ALA A 26 -11.03 -12.06 -9.73
N VAL A 27 -11.74 -12.90 -8.97
CA VAL A 27 -12.12 -14.25 -9.38
C VAL A 27 -13.24 -14.18 -10.43
N PRO A 28 -12.99 -14.64 -11.68
CA PRO A 28 -14.00 -14.61 -12.74
C PRO A 28 -15.23 -15.43 -12.38
N GLU A 29 -16.43 -14.97 -12.78
CA GLU A 29 -17.71 -15.63 -12.44
C GLU A 29 -17.73 -17.14 -12.76
N ARG A 30 -17.22 -17.51 -13.94
CA ARG A 30 -17.08 -18.90 -14.42
C ARG A 30 -16.16 -19.78 -13.56
N GLN A 31 -15.27 -19.19 -12.76
CA GLN A 31 -14.29 -19.87 -11.91
C GLN A 31 -14.67 -19.86 -10.42
N ARG A 32 -15.71 -19.12 -10.02
CA ARG A 32 -16.06 -18.92 -8.60
C ARG A 32 -16.31 -20.23 -7.88
N LEU A 33 -17.16 -21.11 -8.43
CA LEU A 33 -17.47 -22.39 -7.78
C LEU A 33 -16.23 -23.29 -7.69
N ALA A 34 -15.41 -23.36 -8.73
CA ALA A 34 -14.17 -24.13 -8.71
C ALA A 34 -13.16 -23.61 -7.67
N THR A 35 -13.05 -22.29 -7.54
CA THR A 35 -12.19 -21.63 -6.54
C THR A 35 -12.69 -21.93 -5.13
N LEU A 36 -14.00 -21.86 -4.90
CA LEU A 36 -14.60 -22.19 -3.60
C LEU A 36 -14.47 -23.68 -3.24
N GLN A 37 -14.50 -24.59 -4.22
CA GLN A 37 -14.24 -26.01 -3.97
C GLN A 37 -12.84 -26.25 -3.43
N ALA A 38 -11.84 -25.62 -4.05
CA ALA A 38 -10.44 -25.73 -3.63
C ALA A 38 -10.23 -25.08 -2.25
N ALA A 39 -10.89 -23.94 -2.01
CA ALA A 39 -10.72 -23.17 -0.79
C ALA A 39 -11.43 -23.78 0.44
N ALA A 40 -12.59 -24.42 0.25
CA ALA A 40 -13.38 -25.00 1.33
C ALA A 40 -13.34 -26.54 1.37
N GLU A 41 -12.42 -27.16 0.60
CA GLU A 41 -12.18 -28.61 0.53
C GLU A 41 -13.46 -29.45 0.37
N MET A 42 -14.37 -29.01 -0.51
CA MET A 42 -15.68 -29.64 -0.69
C MET A 42 -16.04 -29.86 -2.16
N SER A 43 -16.99 -30.76 -2.39
CA SER A 43 -17.47 -31.08 -3.75
C SER A 43 -18.23 -29.90 -4.36
N TYR A 44 -18.26 -29.84 -5.70
CA TYR A 44 -18.98 -28.81 -6.46
C TYR A 44 -20.45 -28.72 -6.05
N GLN A 45 -21.10 -29.86 -5.84
CA GLN A 45 -22.49 -29.91 -5.41
C GLN A 45 -22.68 -29.33 -4.01
N GLN A 46 -21.75 -29.59 -3.08
CA GLN A 46 -21.79 -28.99 -1.74
C GLN A 46 -21.64 -27.47 -1.83
N VAL A 47 -20.62 -26.95 -2.54
CA VAL A 47 -20.45 -25.49 -2.72
C VAL A 47 -21.71 -24.87 -3.29
N ARG A 48 -22.29 -25.45 -4.35
CA ARG A 48 -23.49 -24.91 -4.99
C ARG A 48 -24.65 -24.83 -4.01
N ARG A 49 -24.92 -25.90 -3.26
CA ARG A 49 -25.99 -25.95 -2.24
C ARG A 49 -25.80 -24.90 -1.14
N ARG A 50 -24.55 -24.58 -0.79
CA ARG A 50 -24.23 -23.52 0.18
C ARG A 50 -24.46 -22.12 -0.38
N MET A 51 -24.02 -21.89 -1.61
CA MET A 51 -24.20 -20.61 -2.29
C MET A 51 -25.67 -20.32 -2.61
N THR A 52 -26.48 -21.34 -2.91
CA THR A 52 -27.93 -21.22 -3.14
C THR A 52 -28.75 -21.17 -1.85
N GLY A 53 -28.16 -21.51 -0.70
CA GLY A 53 -28.83 -21.50 0.59
C GLY A 53 -29.63 -22.76 0.94
N GLU A 54 -29.52 -23.81 0.12
CA GLU A 54 -30.05 -25.14 0.43
C GLU A 54 -29.35 -25.82 1.62
N SER A 55 -28.17 -25.34 2.01
CA SER A 55 -27.45 -25.79 3.20
C SER A 55 -26.67 -24.62 3.81
N PRO A 56 -26.55 -24.53 5.15
CA PRO A 56 -25.81 -23.46 5.79
C PRO A 56 -24.30 -23.71 5.73
N TRP A 57 -23.51 -22.63 5.62
CA TRP A 57 -22.07 -22.68 5.88
C TRP A 57 -21.82 -22.89 7.38
N ASN A 58 -20.88 -23.77 7.72
CA ASN A 58 -20.38 -23.89 9.08
C ASN A 58 -19.15 -22.98 9.30
N VAL A 59 -18.77 -22.77 10.56
CA VAL A 59 -17.68 -21.85 10.93
C VAL A 59 -16.32 -22.30 10.39
N ASP A 60 -16.05 -23.60 10.36
CA ASP A 60 -14.75 -24.13 9.95
C ASP A 60 -14.54 -23.99 8.43
N GLU A 61 -15.59 -24.14 7.64
CA GLU A 61 -15.54 -23.91 6.19
C GLU A 61 -15.34 -22.44 5.84
N ILE A 62 -15.95 -21.53 6.62
CA ILE A 62 -15.72 -20.08 6.45
C ILE A 62 -14.28 -19.72 6.83
N LYS A 63 -13.71 -20.35 7.87
CA LYS A 63 -12.29 -20.18 8.24
C LYS A 63 -11.35 -20.67 7.14
N GLN A 64 -11.61 -21.83 6.55
CA GLN A 64 -10.81 -22.37 5.44
C GLN A 64 -10.85 -21.43 4.23
N LEU A 65 -12.04 -20.95 3.87
CA LEU A 65 -12.20 -19.93 2.82
C LEU A 65 -11.36 -18.68 3.09
N ALA A 66 -11.49 -18.10 4.28
CA ALA A 66 -10.74 -16.90 4.65
C ALA A 66 -9.21 -17.13 4.56
N SER A 67 -8.74 -18.27 5.08
CA SER A 67 -7.33 -18.66 5.02
C SER A 67 -6.81 -18.84 3.58
N HIS A 68 -7.62 -19.39 2.68
CA HIS A 68 -7.23 -19.60 1.28
C HIS A 68 -6.97 -18.27 0.55
N PHE A 69 -7.79 -17.26 0.82
CA PHE A 69 -7.63 -15.91 0.24
C PHE A 69 -6.66 -15.02 1.03
N GLY A 70 -6.05 -15.53 2.10
CA GLY A 70 -5.16 -14.75 2.96
C GLY A 70 -5.87 -13.61 3.71
N GLU A 71 -7.20 -13.68 3.85
CA GLU A 71 -8.00 -12.69 4.58
C GLU A 71 -8.28 -13.15 6.01
N PRO A 72 -8.29 -12.24 7.00
CA PRO A 72 -8.79 -12.59 8.33
C PRO A 72 -10.28 -12.92 8.25
N LEU A 73 -10.74 -13.95 8.98
CA LEU A 73 -12.16 -14.35 9.05
C LEU A 73 -13.10 -13.16 9.32
N PHE A 74 -12.64 -12.23 10.15
CA PHE A 74 -13.38 -11.01 10.47
C PHE A 74 -13.57 -10.09 9.25
N GLY A 75 -12.64 -10.05 8.30
CA GLY A 75 -12.78 -9.28 7.06
C GLY A 75 -13.87 -9.84 6.13
N LEU A 76 -14.01 -11.17 6.07
CA LEU A 76 -15.09 -11.83 5.35
C LEU A 76 -16.45 -11.49 6.01
N LEU A 77 -16.56 -11.64 7.32
CA LEU A 77 -17.80 -11.38 8.05
C LEU A 77 -18.14 -9.88 8.16
N ALA A 78 -17.17 -8.98 8.06
CA ALA A 78 -17.39 -7.54 8.10
C ALA A 78 -18.33 -7.06 6.98
N THR A 79 -18.32 -7.73 5.82
CA THR A 79 -19.25 -7.45 4.70
C THR A 79 -20.71 -7.85 4.98
N LEU A 80 -20.97 -8.55 6.09
CA LEU A 80 -22.33 -8.85 6.58
C LEU A 80 -22.85 -7.78 7.55
N VAL A 81 -21.93 -7.00 8.09
CA VAL A 81 -22.17 -6.00 9.12
C VAL A 81 -21.92 -4.67 8.44
N ASP A 82 -22.83 -4.31 7.54
CA ASP A 82 -22.84 -3.06 6.79
C ASP A 82 -22.97 -1.87 7.76
N ASP A 83 -21.85 -1.48 8.36
CA ASP A 83 -21.59 -0.08 8.62
C ASP A 83 -20.37 0.28 7.78
N VAL A 84 -20.55 1.21 6.84
CA VAL A 84 -19.41 1.86 6.18
C VAL A 84 -18.69 2.68 7.25
N GLY A 85 -17.40 2.42 7.45
CA GLY A 85 -16.60 3.16 8.42
C GLY A 85 -16.49 4.62 8.03
N GLN A 86 -16.49 5.50 9.00
CA GLN A 86 -16.31 6.93 8.77
C GLN A 86 -14.82 7.21 8.59
N PRO A 87 -14.43 8.03 7.59
CA PRO A 87 -13.04 8.41 7.39
C PRO A 87 -12.55 9.21 8.60
N ALA A 88 -11.32 8.91 9.01
CA ALA A 88 -10.69 9.55 10.15
C ALA A 88 -9.17 9.63 9.98
N THR A 89 -8.53 10.46 10.81
CA THR A 89 -7.07 10.47 10.96
C THR A 89 -6.72 10.06 12.39
N LEU A 90 -5.91 9.01 12.52
CA LEU A 90 -5.33 8.58 13.77
C LEU A 90 -4.08 9.40 14.07
N HIS A 91 -4.07 10.08 15.21
CA HIS A 91 -2.95 10.84 15.72
C HIS A 91 -2.31 10.09 16.88
N LEU A 92 -1.08 9.60 16.69
CA LEU A 92 -0.33 8.87 17.72
C LEU A 92 1.14 9.23 17.65
N GLY A 93 1.69 9.78 18.73
CA GLY A 93 3.13 10.05 18.84
C GLY A 93 3.68 10.96 17.73
N GLY A 94 2.88 11.93 17.27
CA GLY A 94 3.23 12.82 16.16
C GLY A 94 2.97 12.26 14.76
N VAL A 95 2.55 11.01 14.64
CA VAL A 95 2.17 10.38 13.36
C VAL A 95 0.68 10.60 13.10
N ALA A 96 0.34 10.98 11.87
CA ALA A 96 -1.03 11.09 11.37
C ALA A 96 -1.30 10.01 10.31
N LEU A 97 -2.19 9.05 10.58
CA LEU A 97 -2.51 7.95 9.69
C LEU A 97 -3.99 8.01 9.26
N PRO A 98 -4.29 7.99 7.94
CA PRO A 98 -5.65 7.77 7.48
C PRO A 98 -6.20 6.43 7.98
N CYS A 99 -7.43 6.43 8.46
CA CYS A 99 -8.09 5.25 8.98
C CYS A 99 -9.61 5.33 8.79
N SER A 100 -10.30 4.24 9.06
CA SER A 100 -11.75 4.14 9.12
C SER A 100 -12.19 3.74 10.52
N ILE A 101 -13.22 4.41 11.03
CA ILE A 101 -13.74 4.17 12.37
C ILE A 101 -15.23 3.90 12.40
N TRP A 102 -15.65 3.22 13.47
CA TRP A 102 -17.05 3.00 13.79
C TRP A 102 -17.32 3.57 15.17
N LEU A 103 -18.18 4.58 15.21
CA LEU A 103 -18.49 5.29 16.43
C LEU A 103 -19.41 4.46 17.34
N GLY A 104 -19.12 4.51 18.62
CA GLY A 104 -20.01 4.10 19.70
C GLY A 104 -20.77 5.29 20.26
N GLN A 105 -21.17 5.15 21.52
CA GLN A 105 -21.88 6.21 22.22
C GLN A 105 -20.96 7.42 22.48
N ILE A 106 -21.57 8.58 22.69
CA ILE A 106 -20.85 9.78 23.16
C ILE A 106 -20.28 9.46 24.54
N ALA A 107 -19.01 9.78 24.75
CA ALA A 107 -18.31 9.62 26.01
C ALA A 107 -19.04 10.40 27.11
N PRO A 108 -19.54 9.75 28.17
CA PRO A 108 -20.02 10.47 29.34
C PRO A 108 -18.85 11.26 29.95
N PRO A 109 -19.08 12.48 30.47
CA PRO A 109 -18.04 13.24 31.16
C PRO A 109 -17.42 12.38 32.27
N LYS A 110 -16.07 12.29 32.30
CA LYS A 110 -15.27 11.54 33.29
C LYS A 110 -15.33 10.00 33.20
N SER A 111 -15.94 9.41 32.17
CA SER A 111 -15.94 7.95 31.99
C SER A 111 -14.77 7.50 31.10
N ARG A 112 -14.11 6.38 31.47
CA ARG A 112 -13.10 5.75 30.61
C ARG A 112 -13.79 4.81 29.63
N ILE A 113 -13.90 5.23 28.37
CA ILE A 113 -14.48 4.46 27.26
C ILE A 113 -13.42 3.80 26.36
N GLY A 114 -12.14 3.88 26.73
CA GLY A 114 -11.04 3.26 26.00
C GLY A 114 -9.80 4.14 25.96
N PRO A 115 -8.67 3.63 25.45
CA PRO A 115 -7.43 4.38 25.31
C PRO A 115 -7.50 5.41 24.18
N LEU A 116 -8.36 5.18 23.17
CA LEU A 116 -8.57 6.04 22.00
C LEU A 116 -10.03 6.47 21.92
N VAL A 117 -10.27 7.69 21.47
CA VAL A 117 -11.59 8.26 21.23
C VAL A 117 -11.62 9.03 19.91
N ALA A 118 -12.80 9.16 19.32
CA ALA A 118 -13.02 9.96 18.13
C ALA A 118 -13.55 11.34 18.52
N VAL A 119 -12.96 12.39 17.98
CA VAL A 119 -13.45 13.77 18.11
C VAL A 119 -13.66 14.36 16.72
N ALA A 120 -14.62 15.28 16.59
CA ALA A 120 -14.88 15.93 15.31
C ALA A 120 -13.61 16.63 14.78
N GLY A 121 -13.35 16.47 13.48
CA GLY A 121 -12.29 17.18 12.77
C GLY A 121 -12.71 18.59 12.35
N GLU A 122 -11.85 19.25 11.57
CA GLU A 122 -12.16 20.59 11.04
C GLU A 122 -13.22 20.56 9.93
N SER A 123 -13.35 19.43 9.23
CA SER A 123 -14.42 19.20 8.26
C SER A 123 -15.55 18.36 8.86
N ILE A 124 -16.77 18.60 8.38
CA ILE A 124 -18.02 17.97 8.88
C ILE A 124 -17.99 16.44 8.79
N ASP A 125 -17.32 15.88 7.78
CA ASP A 125 -17.30 14.44 7.51
C ASP A 125 -15.97 13.76 7.86
N HIS A 126 -15.11 14.37 8.69
CA HIS A 126 -13.83 13.79 9.06
C HIS A 126 -13.63 13.76 10.57
N TRP A 127 -13.16 12.62 11.09
CA TRP A 127 -12.88 12.45 12.51
C TRP A 127 -11.39 12.45 12.80
N ASN A 128 -11.03 12.87 14.01
CA ASN A 128 -9.70 12.66 14.55
C ASN A 128 -9.78 11.59 15.63
N VAL A 129 -8.96 10.54 15.50
CA VAL A 129 -8.76 9.56 16.56
C VAL A 129 -7.56 9.98 17.38
N VAL A 130 -7.75 10.16 18.68
CA VAL A 130 -6.73 10.64 19.61
C VAL A 130 -6.76 9.81 20.89
N PRO A 131 -5.64 9.74 21.64
CA PRO A 131 -5.66 9.27 23.01
C PRO A 131 -6.69 10.04 23.86
N LEU A 132 -7.37 9.36 24.78
CA LEU A 132 -8.38 10.00 25.64
C LEU A 132 -7.82 11.22 26.40
N ALA A 133 -6.55 11.17 26.79
CA ALA A 133 -5.87 12.28 27.46
C ALA A 133 -5.71 13.53 26.57
N GLU A 134 -5.71 13.37 25.25
CA GLU A 134 -5.56 14.45 24.28
C GLU A 134 -6.92 15.01 23.83
N ALA A 135 -8.03 14.34 24.11
CA ALA A 135 -9.37 14.80 23.71
C ALA A 135 -9.73 16.17 24.33
N GLY A 136 -9.24 16.48 25.52
CA GLY A 136 -9.54 17.72 26.24
C GLY A 136 -11.03 17.84 26.55
N GLU A 137 -11.59 19.04 26.33
CA GLU A 137 -13.02 19.33 26.53
C GLU A 137 -13.89 19.01 25.30
N ARG A 138 -13.30 18.46 24.23
CA ARG A 138 -14.04 18.13 23.01
C ARG A 138 -15.02 16.98 23.27
N GLN A 139 -16.15 17.00 22.57
CA GLN A 139 -17.08 15.89 22.60
C GLN A 139 -16.42 14.65 21.99
N ALA A 140 -16.09 13.70 22.86
CA ALA A 140 -15.47 12.44 22.49
C ALA A 140 -16.55 11.38 22.22
N HIS A 141 -16.31 10.54 21.22
CA HIS A 141 -17.11 9.37 20.91
C HIS A 141 -16.26 8.12 21.16
N GLU A 142 -16.90 7.09 21.71
CA GLU A 142 -16.32 5.75 21.76
C GLU A 142 -15.99 5.26 20.35
N ILE A 143 -14.90 4.48 20.21
CA ILE A 143 -14.54 3.83 18.97
C ILE A 143 -14.77 2.32 19.15
N LYS A 144 -15.78 1.79 18.47
CA LYS A 144 -16.08 0.35 18.47
C LYS A 144 -15.11 -0.44 17.62
N ARG A 145 -14.65 0.17 16.52
CA ARG A 145 -13.71 -0.43 15.56
C ARG A 145 -12.86 0.67 14.95
N LEU A 146 -11.57 0.38 14.81
CA LEU A 146 -10.61 1.19 14.08
C LEU A 146 -9.87 0.27 13.13
N ILE A 147 -9.85 0.64 11.85
CA ILE A 147 -9.07 -0.04 10.82
C ILE A 147 -8.19 1.01 10.17
N PHE A 148 -6.90 0.74 10.08
CA PHE A 148 -6.00 1.48 9.19
C PHE A 148 -5.42 0.48 8.19
N GLU A 149 -5.25 0.92 6.96
CA GLU A 149 -4.55 0.16 5.93
C GLU A 149 -3.17 0.78 5.79
N ALA A 150 -2.13 -0.03 5.96
CA ALA A 150 -0.79 0.42 5.68
C ALA A 150 -0.72 0.79 4.19
N ALA A 151 -0.25 2.00 3.88
CA ALA A 151 0.08 2.36 2.52
C ALA A 151 1.08 1.32 1.95
N PRO A 152 0.96 0.95 0.67
CA PRO A 152 1.95 0.08 0.06
C PRO A 152 3.35 0.69 0.22
N PRO A 153 4.38 -0.14 0.47
CA PRO A 153 5.74 0.35 0.65
C PRO A 153 6.19 1.12 -0.60
N ARG A 154 6.92 2.22 -0.41
CA ARG A 154 7.44 3.02 -1.53
C ARG A 154 8.39 2.16 -2.37
N ARG A 155 8.17 2.15 -3.69
CA ARG A 155 8.96 1.34 -4.61
C ARG A 155 10.21 2.08 -5.06
N VAL A 156 11.39 1.49 -4.91
CA VAL A 156 12.68 2.12 -5.25
C VAL A 156 13.39 1.32 -6.33
N ALA A 157 13.73 1.97 -7.44
CA ALA A 157 14.59 1.38 -8.46
C ALA A 157 16.06 1.66 -8.15
N VAL A 158 16.88 0.61 -8.09
CA VAL A 158 18.33 0.70 -7.94
C VAL A 158 18.96 0.24 -9.24
N VAL A 159 19.80 1.05 -9.86
CA VAL A 159 20.53 0.69 -11.08
C VAL A 159 22.02 0.75 -10.80
N ASP A 160 22.69 -0.38 -10.90
CA ASP A 160 24.14 -0.46 -10.72
C ASP A 160 24.70 -1.64 -11.52
N SER A 161 25.91 -1.47 -12.05
CA SER A 161 26.62 -2.55 -12.75
C SER A 161 27.28 -3.53 -11.78
N ASP A 162 27.58 -3.09 -10.55
CA ASP A 162 28.00 -3.93 -9.44
C ASP A 162 26.77 -4.56 -8.77
N LEU A 163 26.58 -5.85 -9.03
CA LEU A 163 25.42 -6.60 -8.54
C LEU A 163 25.47 -6.86 -7.04
N ASP A 164 26.66 -6.95 -6.46
CA ASP A 164 26.83 -7.19 -5.02
C ASP A 164 26.46 -5.91 -4.26
N LEU A 165 26.91 -4.76 -4.75
CA LEU A 165 26.50 -3.46 -4.23
C LEU A 165 24.98 -3.25 -4.39
N ALA A 166 24.43 -3.48 -5.57
CA ALA A 166 23.00 -3.34 -5.83
C ALA A 166 22.16 -4.24 -4.91
N ALA A 167 22.57 -5.49 -4.71
CA ALA A 167 21.91 -6.43 -3.81
C ALA A 167 21.97 -5.95 -2.35
N GLY A 168 23.13 -5.43 -1.91
CA GLY A 168 23.29 -4.85 -0.58
C GLY A 168 22.38 -3.64 -0.34
N ILE A 169 22.28 -2.73 -1.32
CA ILE A 169 21.36 -1.59 -1.26
C ILE A 169 19.91 -2.08 -1.17
N VAL A 170 19.49 -3.00 -2.06
CA VAL A 170 18.13 -3.53 -2.08
C VAL A 170 17.77 -4.20 -0.75
N GLN A 171 18.65 -5.04 -0.22
CA GLN A 171 18.42 -5.71 1.06
C GLN A 171 18.22 -4.68 2.18
N PHE A 172 19.12 -3.70 2.29
CA PHE A 172 19.03 -2.68 3.33
C PHE A 172 17.74 -1.87 3.23
N LEU A 173 17.33 -1.44 2.02
CA LEU A 173 16.10 -0.67 1.83
C LEU A 173 14.85 -1.49 2.17
N ARG A 174 14.83 -2.79 1.87
CA ARG A 174 13.73 -3.70 2.24
C ARG A 174 13.63 -3.90 3.76
N GLU A 175 14.75 -4.03 4.44
CA GLU A 175 14.79 -4.07 5.92
C GLU A 175 14.27 -2.76 6.55
N LYS A 176 14.32 -1.65 5.83
CA LYS A 176 13.72 -0.35 6.21
C LYS A 176 12.26 -0.18 5.78
N GLY A 177 11.64 -1.19 5.19
CA GLY A 177 10.22 -1.16 4.81
C GLY A 177 9.92 -0.55 3.44
N LEU A 178 10.92 -0.43 2.56
CA LEU A 178 10.74 -0.01 1.17
C LEU A 178 10.67 -1.23 0.23
N ASP A 179 10.02 -1.09 -0.93
CA ASP A 179 10.03 -2.12 -1.99
C ASP A 179 11.12 -1.80 -3.02
N ALA A 180 12.37 -2.16 -2.70
CA ALA A 180 13.51 -1.93 -3.58
C ALA A 180 13.70 -3.05 -4.62
N ILE A 181 14.06 -2.68 -5.85
CA ILE A 181 14.31 -3.59 -6.98
C ILE A 181 15.58 -3.15 -7.70
N ALA A 182 16.51 -4.08 -7.92
CA ALA A 182 17.76 -3.84 -8.64
C ALA A 182 17.62 -4.12 -10.14
N TYR A 183 18.28 -3.29 -10.94
CA TYR A 183 18.43 -3.41 -12.38
C TYR A 183 19.91 -3.30 -12.74
N ARG A 184 20.38 -4.18 -13.63
CA ARG A 184 21.78 -4.18 -14.07
C ARG A 184 22.09 -3.07 -15.08
N THR A 185 21.11 -2.67 -15.88
CA THR A 185 21.31 -1.75 -17.01
C THR A 185 20.19 -0.71 -17.07
N ALA A 186 20.46 0.41 -17.75
CA ALA A 186 19.48 1.48 -17.96
C ALA A 186 18.27 0.99 -18.76
N GLU A 187 18.49 0.13 -19.75
CA GLU A 187 17.44 -0.44 -20.61
C GLU A 187 16.46 -1.29 -19.81
N ASN A 188 16.98 -2.10 -18.87
CA ASN A 188 16.12 -2.92 -18.00
C ASN A 188 15.20 -2.04 -17.14
N LEU A 189 15.69 -0.90 -16.66
CA LEU A 189 14.86 0.06 -15.93
C LEU A 189 13.87 0.77 -16.87
N LEU A 190 14.28 1.16 -18.09
CA LEU A 190 13.38 1.77 -19.07
C LEU A 190 12.18 0.85 -19.39
N THR A 191 12.44 -0.44 -19.62
CA THR A 191 11.36 -1.43 -19.82
C THR A 191 10.49 -1.56 -18.57
N ALA A 192 11.09 -1.59 -17.37
CA ALA A 192 10.31 -1.65 -16.13
C ALA A 192 9.41 -0.41 -15.94
N LEU A 193 9.88 0.78 -16.34
CA LEU A 193 9.12 2.03 -16.28
C LEU A 193 7.90 2.03 -17.21
N GLU A 194 7.77 1.10 -18.16
CA GLU A 194 6.58 0.99 -19.02
C GLU A 194 5.36 0.47 -18.24
N THR A 195 5.60 -0.48 -17.32
CA THR A 195 4.53 -1.21 -16.60
C THR A 195 4.51 -0.94 -15.10
N SER A 196 5.60 -0.45 -14.52
CA SER A 196 5.74 -0.14 -13.10
C SER A 196 5.95 1.34 -12.84
N ARG A 197 5.47 1.78 -11.68
CA ARG A 197 5.83 3.08 -11.09
C ARG A 197 6.83 2.87 -9.96
N PHE A 198 7.74 3.82 -9.84
CA PHE A 198 8.70 3.91 -8.73
C PHE A 198 8.57 5.26 -8.06
N ASP A 199 8.67 5.23 -6.74
CA ASP A 199 8.62 6.39 -5.87
C ASP A 199 9.99 7.03 -5.70
N GLY A 200 11.09 6.28 -5.87
CA GLY A 200 12.46 6.78 -5.74
C GLY A 200 13.47 6.00 -6.59
N PHE A 201 14.63 6.61 -6.83
CA PHE A 201 15.67 6.08 -7.72
C PHE A 201 17.06 6.23 -7.11
N ILE A 202 17.87 5.17 -7.20
CA ILE A 202 19.31 5.19 -6.95
C ILE A 202 19.99 4.71 -8.22
N LEU A 203 20.76 5.56 -8.88
CA LEU A 203 21.29 5.32 -10.23
C LEU A 203 22.81 5.47 -10.22
N ASP A 204 23.55 4.43 -10.57
CA ASP A 204 24.96 4.54 -10.90
C ASP A 204 25.12 5.40 -12.16
N TRP A 205 25.92 6.47 -12.08
CA TRP A 205 26.15 7.37 -13.19
C TRP A 205 26.75 6.63 -14.38
N MET A 206 27.66 5.69 -14.13
CA MET A 206 28.43 4.97 -15.14
C MET A 206 28.07 3.48 -15.18
N LEU A 207 27.35 3.06 -16.22
CA LEU A 207 27.00 1.65 -16.46
C LEU A 207 27.81 1.11 -17.64
N GLY A 208 28.82 0.29 -17.36
CA GLY A 208 29.76 -0.16 -18.39
C GLY A 208 30.55 1.04 -18.95
N GLU A 209 30.48 1.23 -20.27
CA GLU A 209 31.18 2.33 -20.99
C GLU A 209 30.33 3.60 -21.16
N GLY A 210 29.06 3.59 -20.75
CA GLY A 210 28.11 4.69 -20.99
C GLY A 210 27.53 5.28 -19.71
N SER A 211 27.02 6.52 -19.80
CA SER A 211 26.35 7.19 -18.69
C SER A 211 24.81 7.02 -18.73
N ILE A 212 24.18 7.14 -17.57
CA ILE A 212 22.71 7.06 -17.41
C ILE A 212 21.97 8.34 -17.83
N ARG A 213 22.65 9.32 -18.42
CA ARG A 213 22.05 10.61 -18.81
C ARG A 213 20.76 10.45 -19.63
N HIS A 214 20.74 9.48 -20.54
CA HIS A 214 19.60 9.19 -21.41
C HIS A 214 18.35 8.63 -20.67
N LEU A 215 18.53 8.06 -19.47
CA LEU A 215 17.47 7.49 -18.63
C LEU A 215 16.71 8.57 -17.84
N LEU A 216 17.39 9.65 -17.43
CA LEU A 216 16.84 10.69 -16.54
C LEU A 216 15.57 11.39 -17.06
N PRO A 217 15.43 11.74 -18.37
CA PRO A 217 14.18 12.27 -18.91
C PRO A 217 12.98 11.34 -18.68
N ALA A 218 13.14 10.04 -18.92
CA ALA A 218 12.07 9.05 -18.76
C ALA A 218 11.69 8.87 -17.29
N VAL A 219 12.68 8.78 -16.40
CA VAL A 219 12.49 8.70 -14.95
C VAL A 219 11.69 9.91 -14.45
N ARG A 220 12.12 11.13 -14.80
CA ARG A 220 11.45 12.35 -14.33
C ARG A 220 10.07 12.55 -14.95
N SER A 221 9.86 12.12 -16.20
CA SER A 221 8.54 12.14 -16.85
C SER A 221 7.55 11.21 -16.16
N ARG A 222 7.97 9.98 -15.84
CA ARG A 222 7.10 8.99 -15.18
C ARG A 222 6.88 9.28 -13.69
N SER A 223 7.88 9.86 -13.02
CA SER A 223 7.86 10.18 -11.59
C SER A 223 8.32 11.64 -11.32
N PRO A 224 7.48 12.66 -11.59
CA PRO A 224 7.87 14.08 -11.53
C PRO A 224 8.43 14.55 -10.19
N GLY A 225 7.97 13.99 -9.08
CA GLY A 225 8.39 14.36 -7.73
C GLY A 225 9.34 13.38 -7.03
N ALA A 226 9.71 12.26 -7.68
CA ALA A 226 10.52 11.24 -7.02
C ALA A 226 11.95 11.74 -6.72
N PRO A 227 12.52 11.44 -5.55
CA PRO A 227 13.94 11.62 -5.31
C PRO A 227 14.76 10.75 -6.27
N ILE A 228 15.80 11.37 -6.83
CA ILE A 228 16.79 10.69 -7.65
C ILE A 228 18.14 10.88 -6.95
N ILE A 229 18.77 9.76 -6.61
CA ILE A 229 20.14 9.72 -6.12
C ILE A 229 21.01 9.19 -7.24
N ILE A 230 22.09 9.92 -7.56
CA ILE A 230 23.13 9.48 -8.48
C ILE A 230 24.32 9.01 -7.64
N LEU A 231 24.76 7.78 -7.88
CA LEU A 231 26.01 7.24 -7.36
C LEU A 231 27.11 7.46 -8.39
N THR A 232 28.28 7.92 -7.96
CA THR A 232 29.44 8.05 -8.86
C THR A 232 30.68 7.41 -8.25
N ASP A 233 31.55 6.87 -9.08
CA ASP A 233 32.91 6.50 -8.70
C ASP A 233 33.84 7.67 -9.07
N PRO A 234 34.53 8.30 -8.09
CA PRO A 234 35.45 9.40 -8.36
C PRO A 234 36.52 9.05 -9.40
N ALA A 235 36.93 7.78 -9.47
CA ALA A 235 37.93 7.33 -10.45
C ALA A 235 37.39 7.33 -11.90
N ARG A 236 36.06 7.33 -12.09
CA ARG A 236 35.39 7.20 -13.39
C ARG A 236 34.73 8.50 -13.86
N ALA A 237 34.64 9.52 -13.01
CA ALA A 237 33.99 10.80 -13.30
C ALA A 237 34.99 11.94 -13.48
N ALA A 238 35.85 11.84 -14.50
CA ALA A 238 36.86 12.87 -14.80
C ALA A 238 36.60 13.57 -16.15
N GLY A 239 36.90 14.87 -16.21
CA GLY A 239 36.86 15.65 -17.46
C GLY A 239 35.43 15.88 -17.97
N ALA A 240 35.16 15.58 -19.24
CA ALA A 240 33.85 15.82 -19.86
C ALA A 240 32.67 15.12 -19.14
N GLN A 241 32.93 14.02 -18.42
CA GLN A 241 31.92 13.32 -17.62
C GLN A 241 31.44 14.14 -16.41
N GLU A 242 32.30 15.00 -15.86
CA GLU A 242 32.02 15.82 -14.68
C GLU A 242 31.05 16.96 -15.03
N GLU A 243 31.30 17.67 -16.13
CA GLU A 243 30.40 18.72 -16.64
C GLU A 243 29.01 18.17 -17.00
N GLU A 244 28.97 16.97 -17.61
CA GLU A 244 27.70 16.29 -17.93
C GLU A 244 26.94 15.89 -16.66
N LEU A 245 27.64 15.38 -15.66
CA LEU A 245 27.07 15.00 -14.37
C LEU A 245 26.49 16.22 -13.65
N GLU A 246 27.25 17.32 -13.55
CA GLU A 246 26.78 18.58 -12.94
C GLU A 246 25.51 19.11 -13.62
N SER A 247 25.50 19.12 -14.95
CA SER A 247 24.34 19.52 -15.74
C SER A 247 23.12 18.64 -15.45
N ALA A 248 23.32 17.32 -15.36
CA ALA A 248 22.26 16.38 -15.04
C ALA A 248 21.73 16.55 -13.61
N LEU A 249 22.60 16.74 -12.62
CA LEU A 249 22.21 16.96 -11.22
C LEU A 249 21.30 18.19 -11.10
N ALA A 250 21.66 19.29 -11.75
CA ALA A 250 20.87 20.52 -11.74
C ALA A 250 19.53 20.35 -12.48
N ALA A 251 19.55 19.79 -13.70
CA ALA A 251 18.37 19.65 -14.55
C ALA A 251 17.31 18.73 -13.93
N TYR A 252 17.75 17.67 -13.27
CA TYR A 252 16.86 16.65 -12.70
C TYR A 252 16.72 16.72 -11.19
N ARG A 253 17.29 17.74 -10.52
CA ARG A 253 17.27 17.89 -9.06
C ARG A 253 17.71 16.60 -8.34
N ALA A 254 18.75 15.97 -8.87
CA ALA A 254 19.28 14.73 -8.32
C ALA A 254 20.33 15.04 -7.24
N GLN A 255 20.45 14.14 -6.26
CA GLN A 255 21.47 14.22 -5.22
C GLN A 255 22.67 13.35 -5.61
N LEU A 256 23.89 13.84 -5.43
CA LEU A 256 25.12 13.11 -5.74
C LEU A 256 25.69 12.44 -4.48
N TYR A 257 26.09 11.18 -4.61
CA TYR A 257 26.86 10.45 -3.60
C TYR A 257 28.03 9.71 -4.25
N GLU A 258 29.21 9.83 -3.67
CA GLU A 258 30.40 9.13 -4.13
C GLU A 258 30.49 7.73 -3.52
N LYS A 259 30.93 6.75 -4.31
CA LYS A 259 31.24 5.39 -3.86
C LYS A 259 32.65 5.38 -3.22
N PRO A 260 32.88 4.67 -2.09
CA PRO A 260 31.89 3.90 -1.33
C PRO A 260 31.01 4.82 -0.46
N THR A 261 29.68 4.64 -0.56
CA THR A 261 28.70 5.39 0.24
C THR A 261 28.11 4.54 1.35
N ARG A 262 27.58 5.18 2.39
CA ARG A 262 26.90 4.48 3.50
C ARG A 262 25.44 4.24 3.13
N MET A 263 24.96 3.00 3.28
CA MET A 263 23.56 2.63 3.00
C MET A 263 22.54 3.52 3.75
N LEU A 264 22.84 3.88 5.00
CA LEU A 264 21.99 4.76 5.81
C LEU A 264 21.85 6.15 5.17
N SER A 265 22.91 6.70 4.58
CA SER A 265 22.86 8.00 3.92
C SER A 265 21.94 7.99 2.70
N LEU A 266 21.96 6.91 1.91
CA LEU A 266 21.05 6.72 0.78
C LEU A 266 19.58 6.63 1.24
N PHE A 267 19.33 5.89 2.32
CA PHE A 267 17.99 5.78 2.89
C PHE A 267 17.47 7.13 3.39
N THR A 268 18.25 7.87 4.19
CA THR A 268 17.84 9.19 4.70
C THR A 268 17.56 10.18 3.56
N ALA A 269 18.37 10.14 2.50
CA ALA A 269 18.16 10.99 1.32
C ALA A 269 16.87 10.66 0.56
N LEU A 270 16.52 9.38 0.44
CA LEU A 270 15.25 8.95 -0.13
C LEU A 270 14.07 9.37 0.75
N ASP A 271 14.16 9.16 2.06
CA ASP A 271 13.09 9.44 3.02
C ASP A 271 12.72 10.93 3.03
N LEU A 272 13.73 11.81 3.11
CA LEU A 272 13.55 13.26 2.98
C LEU A 272 12.96 13.66 1.62
N GLY A 273 13.27 12.91 0.57
CA GLY A 273 12.73 13.15 -0.76
C GLY A 273 11.30 12.66 -0.96
N PHE A 274 10.81 11.73 -0.12
CA PHE A 274 9.43 11.24 -0.17
C PHE A 274 8.44 12.16 0.56
N GLU A 275 8.94 13.00 1.48
CA GLU A 275 8.11 13.97 2.17
C GLU A 275 7.49 14.96 1.16
N PRO A 276 6.17 15.22 1.24
CA PRO A 276 5.54 16.18 0.36
C PRO A 276 6.17 17.56 0.60
N ALA A 277 6.64 18.20 -0.49
CA ALA A 277 7.18 19.55 -0.41
C ALA A 277 6.17 20.46 0.32
N PRO A 278 6.62 21.28 1.29
CA PRO A 278 5.71 22.14 2.04
C PRO A 278 4.91 23.00 1.05
N ARG A 279 3.57 22.95 1.16
CA ARG A 279 2.69 23.82 0.37
C ARG A 279 3.12 25.26 0.64
N LYS A 280 3.59 25.95 -0.41
CA LYS A 280 3.74 27.41 -0.34
C LYS A 280 2.35 27.98 -0.09
N GLY A 281 2.19 28.63 1.06
CA GLY A 281 1.01 29.44 1.38
C GLY A 281 0.92 30.68 0.49
#